data_AF-A0A7W6GZV6-F1
#
_entry.id   AF-A0A7W6GZV6-F1
#
_cell.length_a   1.000
_cell.length_b   1.000
_cell.length_c   1.000
_cell.angle_alpha   90.00
_cell.angle_beta   90.00
_cell.angle_gamma   90.00
#
_symmetry.space_group_name_H-M   'P 1'
#
loop_
_entity.id
_entity.type
_entity.pdbx_description
1 polymer ?
#
loop_
_entity_poly.entity_id
_entity_poly.type
_entity_poly.pdbx_seq_one_letter_code
_entity_poly.pdbx_strand_id
1 'polypeptide(L)' 'MALSYKARRRWSLFVLLVALPVYIVLMIWVISLFNRPPFWVELLIYVGSGVVWAFPMKAIFKGVGQADPDAPVDPEQ' A
#
# COMPACT_ATOMS: atom_id res chain seq x y z
N MET A 1 -24.95 11.39 9.87
CA MET A 1 -24.78 10.99 8.44
C MET A 1 -24.16 9.61 8.41
N ALA A 2 -25.04 8.62 8.40
CA ALA A 2 -24.77 7.19 8.58
C ALA A 2 -24.31 6.53 7.27
N LEU A 3 -23.29 7.10 6.63
CA LEU A 3 -22.67 6.48 5.47
C LEU A 3 -21.19 6.23 5.73
N SER A 4 -20.91 4.94 5.86
CA SER A 4 -19.77 4.28 5.23
C SER A 4 -18.54 3.97 6.08
N TYR A 5 -18.76 3.13 7.09
CA TYR A 5 -17.69 2.21 7.55
C TYR A 5 -17.30 1.23 6.42
N LYS A 6 -18.27 0.80 5.59
CA LYS A 6 -18.04 -0.01 4.38
C LYS A 6 -17.16 0.67 3.31
N ALA A 7 -17.21 2.00 3.15
CA ALA A 7 -16.29 2.70 2.24
C ALA A 7 -14.86 2.56 2.72
N ARG A 8 -14.57 2.79 4.01
CA ARG A 8 -13.20 2.74 4.54
C ARG A 8 -12.52 1.38 4.31
N ARG A 9 -13.25 0.27 4.45
CA ARG A 9 -12.74 -1.08 4.11
C ARG A 9 -12.45 -1.25 2.61
N ARG A 10 -13.34 -0.73 1.74
CA ARG A 10 -13.12 -0.70 0.28
C ARG A 10 -11.94 0.18 -0.11
N TRP A 11 -11.74 1.31 0.57
CA TRP A 11 -10.59 2.20 0.33
C TRP A 11 -9.26 1.54 0.68
N SER A 12 -9.18 0.68 1.70
CA SER A 12 -7.96 -0.11 1.95
C SER A 12 -7.66 -1.10 0.82
N LEU A 13 -8.68 -1.81 0.33
CA LEU A 13 -8.53 -2.71 -0.82
C LEU A 13 -8.19 -1.93 -2.10
N PHE A 14 -8.79 -0.76 -2.27
CA PHE A 14 -8.54 0.10 -3.42
C PHE A 14 -7.11 0.66 -3.38
N VAL A 15 -6.61 1.07 -2.22
CA VAL A 15 -5.23 1.51 -2.04
C VAL A 15 -4.26 0.35 -2.30
N LEU A 16 -4.55 -0.87 -1.83
CA LEU A 16 -3.72 -2.04 -2.18
C LEU A 16 -3.70 -2.27 -3.71
N LEU A 17 -4.88 -2.23 -4.33
CA LEU A 17 -5.05 -2.49 -5.75
C LEU A 17 -4.47 -1.37 -6.64
N VAL A 18 -4.38 -0.13 -6.15
CA VAL A 18 -3.85 1.03 -6.90
C VAL A 18 -2.37 1.27 -6.59
N ALA A 19 -1.94 1.12 -5.34
CA ALA A 19 -0.54 1.34 -4.95
C ALA A 19 0.39 0.31 -5.61
N LEU A 20 -0.05 -0.95 -5.74
CA LEU A 20 0.71 -2.01 -6.41
C LEU A 20 1.02 -1.66 -7.87
N PRO A 21 0.05 -1.37 -8.76
CA PRO A 21 0.32 -0.99 -10.15
C PRO A 21 1.04 0.36 -10.26
N VAL A 22 0.74 1.35 -9.41
CA VAL A 22 1.46 2.63 -9.43
C VAL A 22 2.95 2.43 -9.14
N TYR A 23 3.29 1.58 -8.17
CA TYR A 23 4.68 1.24 -7.88
C TYR A 23 5.35 0.48 -9.04
N ILE A 24 4.67 -0.49 -9.65
CA ILE A 24 5.21 -1.22 -10.78
C ILE A 24 5.53 -0.26 -11.92
N VAL A 25 4.63 0.69 -12.24
CA VAL A 25 4.86 1.72 -13.26
C VAL A 25 6.03 2.62 -12.89
N LEU A 26 6.13 3.08 -11.65
CA LEU A 26 7.27 3.88 -11.18
C LEU A 26 8.58 3.10 -11.33
N MET A 27 8.59 1.82 -10.97
CA MET A 27 9.81 1.01 -11.04
C MET A 27 10.23 0.75 -12.48
N ILE A 28 9.28 0.45 -13.37
CA ILE A 28 9.54 0.32 -14.81
C ILE A 28 10.05 1.66 -15.37
N TRP A 29 9.47 2.78 -14.98
CA TRP A 29 9.89 4.11 -15.45
C TRP A 29 11.31 4.46 -15.00
N VAL A 30 11.62 4.22 -13.73
CA VAL A 30 12.97 4.40 -13.18
C VAL A 30 13.98 3.49 -13.89
N ILE A 31 13.68 2.20 -14.03
CA ILE A 31 14.57 1.25 -14.72
C ILE A 31 14.72 1.63 -16.20
N SER A 32 13.65 2.08 -16.86
CA SER A 32 13.66 2.49 -18.27
C SER A 32 14.51 3.74 -18.53
N LEU A 33 14.74 4.59 -17.53
CA LEU A 33 15.68 5.71 -17.63
C LEU A 33 17.13 5.24 -17.67
N PHE A 34 17.43 4.03 -17.18
CA PHE A 34 18.77 3.47 -17.13
C PHE A 34 18.91 2.29 -18.09
N ASN A 35 19.28 2.58 -19.35
CA ASN A 35 19.43 1.59 -20.42
C ASN A 35 20.56 0.55 -20.14
N ARG A 36 21.55 0.92 -19.31
CA ARG A 36 22.56 0.03 -18.70
C ARG A 36 22.99 0.60 -17.34
N PRO A 37 22.31 0.25 -16.24
CA PRO A 37 22.65 0.81 -14.94
C PRO A 37 24.01 0.25 -14.45
N PRO A 38 24.92 1.09 -13.95
CA PRO A 38 26.07 0.62 -13.17
C PRO A 38 25.59 0.08 -11.81
N PHE A 39 26.31 -0.91 -11.26
CA PHE A 39 25.96 -1.65 -10.04
C PHE A 39 25.50 -0.78 -8.84
N TRP A 40 26.13 0.38 -8.64
CA TRP A 40 25.77 1.32 -7.57
C TRP A 40 24.36 1.90 -7.70
N VAL A 41 23.95 2.19 -8.94
CA VAL A 41 22.61 2.72 -9.23
C VAL A 41 21.56 1.65 -8.99
N GLU A 42 21.85 0.41 -9.38
CA GLU A 42 20.98 -0.73 -9.11
C GLU A 42 20.77 -0.95 -7.60
N LEU A 43 21.84 -0.88 -6.80
CA LEU A 43 21.76 -0.95 -5.35
C LEU A 43 20.90 0.18 -4.78
N LEU A 44 21.10 1.41 -5.25
CA LEU A 44 20.37 2.58 -4.76
C LEU A 44 18.90 2.54 -5.16
N ILE A 45 18.59 2.02 -6.36
CA ILE A 45 17.22 1.74 -6.82
C ILE A 45 16.59 0.67 -5.93
N TYR A 46 17.25 -0.44 -5.62
CA TYR A 46 16.69 -1.47 -4.75
C TYR A 46 16.47 -1.01 -3.31
N VAL A 47 17.41 -0.25 -2.74
CA VAL A 47 17.24 0.33 -1.39
C VAL A 47 16.12 1.36 -1.40
N GLY A 48 16.12 2.30 -2.35
CA GLY A 48 15.10 3.34 -2.49
C GLY A 48 13.71 2.73 -2.74
N SER A 49 13.64 1.72 -3.59
CA SER A 49 12.48 0.86 -3.84
C SER A 49 11.92 0.30 -2.53
N GLY A 50 12.76 -0.34 -1.72
CA GLY A 50 12.37 -0.89 -0.42
C GLY A 50 11.82 0.18 0.54
N VAL A 51 12.44 1.37 0.58
CA VAL A 51 11.95 2.49 1.41
C VAL A 51 10.61 3.02 0.88
N VAL A 52 10.47 3.19 -0.44
CA VAL A 52 9.21 3.61 -1.07
C VAL A 52 8.11 2.58 -0.79
N TRP A 53 8.44 1.28 -0.77
CA TRP A 53 7.50 0.20 -0.44
C TRP A 53 7.07 0.17 1.03
N ALA A 54 7.82 0.78 1.94
CA ALA A 54 7.41 0.90 3.33
C ALA A 54 6.12 1.74 3.51
N PHE A 55 5.88 2.71 2.62
CA PHE A 55 4.67 3.55 2.62
C PHE A 55 3.38 2.76 2.33
N PRO A 56 3.26 2.01 1.21
CA PRO A 56 2.09 1.18 0.97
C PRO A 56 1.94 0.09 2.04
N MET A 57 3.03 -0.49 2.55
CA MET A 57 2.93 -1.46 3.66
C MET A 57 2.23 -0.84 4.87
N LYS A 58 2.58 0.38 5.27
CA LYS A 58 1.93 1.10 6.36
C LYS A 58 0.43 1.35 6.09
N ALA A 59 0.06 1.65 4.84
CA ALA A 59 -1.33 1.81 4.43
C ALA A 59 -2.12 0.49 4.46
N ILE A 60 -1.50 -0.61 4.03
CA ILE A 60 -2.06 -1.98 4.09
C ILE A 60 -2.32 -2.37 5.56
N PHE A 61 -1.33 -2.21 6.44
CA PHE A 61 -1.46 -2.53 7.86
C PHE A 61 -2.54 -1.71 8.55
N LYS A 62 -2.66 -0.42 8.23
CA LYS A 62 -3.68 0.44 8.82
C LYS A 62 -5.09 0.09 8.36
N GLY A 63 -5.26 -0.51 7.19
CA GLY A 63 -6.57 -0.88 6.66
C GLY A 63 -7.00 -2.33 6.91
N VAL A 64 -6.07 -3.26 7.12
CA VAL A 64 -6.37 -4.66 7.50
C VAL A 64 -6.59 -4.82 9.02
N GLY A 65 -5.87 -4.05 9.84
CA GLY A 65 -5.89 -4.21 11.31
C GLY A 65 -6.96 -3.41 12.06
N GLN A 66 -7.82 -2.66 11.36
CA GLN A 66 -8.83 -1.85 12.04
C GLN A 66 -10.07 -2.71 12.35
N ALA A 67 -10.18 -3.10 13.63
CA ALA A 67 -11.31 -3.85 14.15
C ALA A 67 -12.64 -3.14 13.86
N ASP A 68 -13.66 -3.96 13.57
CA ASP A 68 -15.02 -3.52 13.34
C ASP A 68 -15.59 -2.92 14.63
N PRO A 69 -15.85 -1.60 14.71
CA PRO A 69 -16.48 -1.01 15.89
C PRO A 69 -17.99 -1.31 15.94
N ASP A 70 -18.57 -1.84 14.86
CA ASP A 70 -19.95 -2.34 14.81
C ASP A 70 -20.00 -3.86 15.00
N ALA A 71 -18.89 -4.50 15.44
CA ALA A 71 -18.96 -5.87 15.92
C ALA A 71 -20.07 -5.94 16.98
N PRO A 72 -21.09 -6.80 16.80
CA PRO A 72 -22.23 -6.85 17.71
C PRO A 72 -21.67 -7.06 19.11
N VAL A 73 -21.91 -6.09 19.99
CA VAL A 73 -21.72 -6.30 21.42
C VAL A 73 -22.73 -7.38 21.76
N ASP A 74 -22.24 -8.61 21.93
CA ASP A 74 -23.07 -9.74 22.32
C ASP A 74 -23.74 -9.36 23.64
N PRO A 75 -25.09 -9.22 23.69
CA PRO A 75 -25.78 -8.67 24.86
C PRO A 75 -25.78 -9.60 26.09
N GLU A 76 -25.00 -10.69 26.11
CA GLU A 76 -25.00 -11.69 27.17
C GLU A 76 -23.98 -11.36 28.30
N GLN A 77 -24.03 -10.11 28.80
CA GLN A 77 -23.53 -9.74 30.14
C GLN A 77 -24.68 -9.26 31.02
#